data_AF-A0A0L7D1A5-F1
#
_entry.id   AF-A0A0L7D1A5-F1
#
_cell.length_a   1.000
_cell.length_b   1.000
_cell.length_c   1.000
_cell.angle_alpha   90.00
_cell.angle_beta   90.00
_cell.angle_gamma   90.00
#
_symmetry.space_group_name_H-M   'P 1'
#
loop_
_entity.id
_entity.type
_entity.pdbx_description
1 polymer ?
#
loop_
_entity_poly.entity_id
_entity_poly.type
_entity_poly.pdbx_seq_one_letter_code
_entity_poly.pdbx_strand_id
1 'polypeptide(L)'
;MNERNQQVHRERRHLRDTRSAKTMVVFSLMVFIIMTLTIMLTAGATMVLIRCGVIDGDPRGLALIVFACVSVIIGTILSRFVGKRPIEIIVDINEATKRVAKGDFTAELSEENIPAIELREMAHNFNVMTQELASTEILRSDFIENASHEFKTPISAIEGYATLLQRRDLSEEKRWSMRTAS
;
A
#
# COMPACT_ATOMS: atom_id res chain seq x y z
N MET A 1 -8.03 -11.79 27.77
CA MET A 1 -7.90 -12.31 26.39
C MET A 1 -8.76 -13.56 26.28
N ASN A 2 -9.95 -13.49 25.67
CA ASN A 2 -11.00 -14.52 25.79
C ASN A 2 -10.73 -15.74 24.86
N GLU A 3 -11.17 -16.94 25.25
CA GLU A 3 -10.96 -18.20 24.49
C GLU A 3 -11.51 -18.14 23.06
N ARG A 4 -12.59 -17.39 22.85
CA ARG A 4 -13.13 -17.06 21.51
C ARG A 4 -12.12 -16.36 20.60
N ASN A 5 -11.30 -15.44 21.14
CA ASN A 5 -10.28 -14.76 20.33
C ASN A 5 -9.12 -15.70 19.98
N GLN A 6 -8.78 -16.64 20.86
CA GLN A 6 -7.76 -17.65 20.56
C GLN A 6 -8.23 -18.64 19.49
N GLN A 7 -9.51 -19.02 19.49
CA GLN A 7 -10.09 -19.91 18.49
C GLN A 7 -10.14 -19.26 17.10
N VAL A 8 -10.58 -18.00 17.00
CA VAL A 8 -10.61 -17.24 15.74
C VAL A 8 -9.18 -17.03 15.18
N HIS A 9 -8.20 -16.76 16.03
CA HIS A 9 -6.80 -16.63 15.58
C HIS A 9 -6.21 -17.97 15.08
N ARG A 10 -6.59 -19.10 15.68
CA ARG A 10 -6.15 -20.44 15.23
C ARG A 10 -6.77 -20.83 13.89
N GLU A 11 -8.07 -20.59 13.71
CA GLU A 11 -8.75 -20.86 12.44
C GLU A 11 -8.21 -20.00 11.30
N ARG A 12 -7.96 -18.70 11.53
CA ARG A 12 -7.32 -17.82 10.54
C ARG A 12 -5.91 -18.28 10.18
N ARG A 13 -5.12 -18.75 11.15
CA ARG A 13 -3.79 -19.33 10.88
C ARG A 13 -3.88 -20.58 10.00
N HIS A 14 -4.81 -21.48 10.27
CA HIS A 14 -4.96 -22.72 9.49
C HIS A 14 -5.44 -22.45 8.05
N LEU A 15 -6.39 -21.52 7.88
CA LEU A 15 -6.85 -21.08 6.56
C LEU A 15 -5.74 -20.37 5.75
N ARG A 16 -4.88 -19.60 6.43
CA ARG A 16 -3.70 -18.97 5.84
C ARG A 16 -2.70 -20.00 5.34
N ASP A 17 -2.38 -21.00 6.17
CA ASP A 17 -1.42 -22.05 5.84
C ASP A 17 -1.90 -22.88 4.63
N THR A 18 -3.19 -23.22 4.62
CA THR A 18 -3.82 -23.96 3.52
C THR A 18 -3.83 -23.16 2.20
N ARG A 19 -4.06 -21.84 2.23
CA ARG A 19 -4.05 -21.00 1.01
C ARG A 19 -2.64 -20.72 0.49
N SER A 20 -1.67 -20.47 1.38
CA SER A 20 -0.26 -20.30 1.00
C SER A 20 0.32 -21.60 0.40
N ALA A 21 -0.03 -22.76 0.98
CA ALA A 21 0.33 -24.04 0.41
C ALA A 21 -0.26 -24.22 -0.99
N LYS A 22 -1.51 -23.80 -1.24
CA LYS A 22 -2.12 -23.85 -2.58
C LYS A 22 -1.39 -22.96 -3.60
N THR A 23 -1.01 -21.74 -3.24
CA THR A 23 -0.27 -20.84 -4.14
C THR A 23 1.13 -21.38 -4.44
N MET A 24 1.81 -21.94 -3.43
CA MET A 24 3.11 -22.59 -3.58
C MET A 24 3.02 -23.85 -4.47
N VAL A 25 1.98 -24.66 -4.31
CA VAL A 25 1.75 -25.85 -5.15
C VAL A 25 1.46 -25.47 -6.60
N VAL A 26 0.62 -24.46 -6.85
CA VAL A 26 0.34 -23.97 -8.21
C VAL A 26 1.60 -23.42 -8.87
N PHE A 27 2.39 -22.63 -8.14
CA PHE A 27 3.67 -22.12 -8.64
C PHE A 27 4.65 -23.26 -8.96
N SER A 28 4.77 -24.25 -8.06
CA SER A 28 5.61 -25.43 -8.27
C SER A 28 5.18 -26.25 -9.49
N LEU A 29 3.87 -26.48 -9.65
CA LEU A 29 3.31 -27.20 -10.80
C LEU A 29 3.53 -26.45 -12.11
N MET A 30 3.39 -25.12 -12.11
CA MET A 30 3.69 -24.28 -13.26
C MET A 30 5.17 -24.40 -13.66
N VAL A 31 6.10 -24.27 -12.70
CA VAL A 31 7.55 -24.43 -12.94
C VAL A 31 7.86 -25.82 -13.48
N PHE A 32 7.27 -26.86 -12.89
CA PHE A 32 7.46 -28.25 -13.34
C PHE A 32 7.03 -28.42 -14.80
N ILE A 33 5.80 -28.00 -15.15
CA ILE A 33 5.28 -28.07 -16.53
C ILE A 33 6.21 -27.35 -17.51
N ILE A 34 6.73 -26.18 -17.13
CA ILE A 34 7.63 -25.39 -17.98
C ILE A 34 8.96 -26.09 -18.16
N MET A 35 9.54 -26.67 -17.10
CA MET A 35 10.80 -27.42 -17.21
C MET A 35 10.60 -28.64 -18.11
N THR A 36 9.51 -29.39 -17.94
CA THR A 36 9.16 -30.51 -18.82
C THR A 36 9.02 -30.07 -20.27
N LEU A 37 8.31 -28.97 -20.53
CA LEU A 37 8.09 -28.44 -21.88
C LEU A 37 9.40 -27.93 -22.51
N THR A 38 10.29 -27.31 -21.71
CA THR A 38 11.62 -26.86 -22.14
C THR A 38 12.48 -28.03 -22.58
N ILE A 39 12.52 -29.10 -21.78
CA ILE A 39 13.27 -30.32 -22.09
C ILE A 39 12.69 -31.00 -23.34
N MET A 40 11.36 -31.11 -23.43
CA MET A 40 10.68 -31.71 -24.59
C MET A 40 10.93 -30.94 -25.89
N LEU A 41 10.85 -29.60 -25.86
CA LEU A 41 11.14 -28.76 -27.02
C LEU A 41 12.60 -28.86 -27.45
N THR A 42 13.53 -28.84 -26.49
CA THR A 42 14.96 -28.97 -26.78
C THR A 42 15.28 -30.33 -27.41
N ALA A 43 14.76 -31.41 -26.84
CA ALA A 43 14.95 -32.76 -27.37
C ALA A 43 14.30 -32.93 -28.76
N GLY A 44 13.09 -32.41 -28.95
CA GLY A 44 12.37 -32.43 -30.22
C GLY A 44 13.10 -31.64 -31.32
N ALA A 45 13.55 -30.41 -31.02
CA ALA A 45 14.31 -29.60 -31.96
C ALA A 45 15.63 -30.29 -32.36
N THR A 46 16.34 -30.88 -31.39
CA THR A 46 17.57 -31.63 -31.65
C THR A 46 17.29 -32.86 -32.54
N MET A 47 16.22 -33.61 -32.26
CA MET A 47 15.83 -34.78 -33.05
C MET A 47 15.45 -34.42 -34.49
N VAL A 48 14.71 -33.32 -34.70
CA VAL A 48 14.33 -32.84 -36.04
C VAL A 48 15.56 -32.43 -36.85
N LEU A 49 16.50 -31.70 -36.24
CA LEU A 49 17.72 -31.27 -36.93
C LEU A 49 18.60 -32.46 -37.37
N ILE A 50 18.70 -33.50 -36.54
CA ILE A 50 19.38 -34.75 -36.91
C ILE A 50 18.65 -35.44 -38.06
N ARG A 51 17.30 -35.50 -38.02
CA ARG A 51 16.50 -36.17 -39.06
C ARG A 51 16.48 -35.44 -40.40
N CYS A 52 16.61 -34.12 -40.39
CA CYS A 52 16.73 -33.33 -41.62
C CYS A 52 18.13 -33.44 -42.27
N GLY A 53 19.08 -34.16 -41.67
CA GLY A 53 20.43 -34.31 -42.21
C GLY A 53 21.23 -33.01 -42.18
N VAL A 54 20.82 -32.03 -41.36
CA VAL A 54 21.50 -30.72 -41.23
C VAL A 54 22.79 -30.83 -40.41
N ILE A 55 22.95 -31.93 -39.66
CA ILE A 55 24.06 -32.12 -38.72
C ILE A 55 24.97 -33.25 -39.22
N ASP A 56 26.14 -32.89 -39.75
CA ASP A 56 27.23 -33.83 -40.09
C ASP A 56 28.28 -33.96 -38.95
N GLY A 57 28.16 -33.19 -37.85
CA GLY A 57 29.13 -33.11 -36.74
C GLY A 57 28.62 -33.60 -35.37
N ASP A 58 29.36 -33.31 -34.28
CA ASP A 58 28.96 -33.71 -32.92
C ASP A 58 27.65 -33.02 -32.49
N PRO A 59 26.55 -33.77 -32.28
CA PRO A 59 25.25 -33.21 -31.96
C PRO A 59 25.20 -32.53 -30.57
N ARG A 60 26.18 -32.80 -29.69
CA ARG A 60 26.18 -32.30 -28.30
C ARG A 60 26.32 -30.78 -28.21
N GLY A 61 27.24 -30.19 -28.99
CA GLY A 61 27.47 -28.74 -28.97
C GLY A 61 26.25 -27.95 -29.47
N LEU A 62 25.62 -28.43 -30.54
CA LEU A 62 24.42 -27.79 -31.09
C LEU A 62 23.22 -27.94 -30.13
N ALA A 63 23.07 -29.10 -29.47
CA ALA A 63 22.02 -29.30 -28.47
C ALA A 63 22.13 -28.29 -27.31
N LEU A 64 23.34 -27.94 -26.86
CA LEU A 64 23.55 -26.92 -25.84
C LEU A 64 23.12 -25.52 -26.30
N ILE A 65 23.43 -25.16 -27.55
CA ILE A 65 23.03 -23.86 -28.12
C ILE A 65 21.51 -23.79 -28.26
N VAL A 66 20.86 -24.85 -28.78
CA VAL A 66 19.40 -24.94 -28.89
C VAL A 66 18.74 -24.85 -27.52
N PHE A 67 19.26 -25.58 -26.52
CA PHE A 67 18.78 -25.50 -25.13
C PHE A 67 18.87 -24.07 -24.59
N ALA A 68 20.01 -23.40 -24.77
CA ALA A 68 20.21 -22.02 -24.31
C ALA A 68 19.21 -21.06 -24.96
N CYS A 69 19.02 -21.14 -26.28
CA CYS A 69 18.06 -20.31 -27.00
C CYS A 69 16.61 -20.55 -26.51
N VAL A 70 16.18 -21.81 -26.41
CA VAL A 70 14.84 -22.18 -25.94
C VAL A 70 14.63 -21.70 -24.50
N SER A 71 15.62 -21.86 -23.64
CA SER A 71 15.56 -21.43 -22.24
C SER A 71 15.42 -19.91 -22.09
N VAL A 72 16.16 -19.13 -22.87
CA VAL A 72 16.05 -17.66 -22.87
C VAL A 72 14.66 -17.20 -23.34
N ILE A 73 14.13 -17.82 -24.40
CA ILE A 73 12.80 -17.50 -24.94
C ILE A 73 11.72 -17.80 -23.89
N ILE A 74 11.71 -19.02 -23.35
CA ILE A 74 10.72 -19.45 -22.36
C ILE A 74 10.83 -18.61 -21.08
N GLY A 75 12.05 -18.38 -20.59
CA GLY A 75 12.29 -17.55 -19.40
C GLY A 75 11.77 -16.12 -19.58
N THR A 76 11.97 -15.53 -20.76
CA THR A 76 11.48 -14.17 -21.07
C THR A 76 9.95 -14.12 -21.14
N ILE A 77 9.32 -15.11 -21.77
CA ILE A 77 7.86 -15.22 -21.82
C ILE A 77 7.32 -15.38 -20.39
N LEU A 78 7.89 -16.31 -19.62
CA LEU A 78 7.45 -16.60 -18.26
C LEU A 78 7.57 -15.37 -17.34
N SER A 79 8.69 -14.67 -17.39
CA SER A 79 8.93 -13.45 -16.61
C SER A 79 7.83 -12.42 -16.83
N ARG A 80 7.39 -12.24 -18.10
CA ARG A 80 6.30 -11.33 -18.44
C ARG A 80 4.93 -11.78 -17.93
N PHE A 81 4.67 -13.08 -17.78
CA PHE A 81 3.39 -13.59 -17.29
C PHE A 81 3.30 -13.60 -15.77
N VAL A 82 4.37 -14.04 -15.09
CA VAL A 82 4.38 -14.23 -13.63
C VAL A 82 4.58 -12.89 -12.91
N GLY A 83 5.36 -11.97 -13.48
CA GLY A 83 5.79 -10.75 -12.79
C GLY A 83 4.75 -9.63 -12.75
N LYS A 84 3.86 -9.52 -13.75
CA LYS A 84 3.00 -8.33 -13.93
C LYS A 84 2.11 -8.04 -12.72
N ARG A 85 1.29 -9.01 -12.30
CA ARG A 85 0.31 -8.79 -11.23
C ARG A 85 0.93 -8.47 -9.86
N PRO A 86 1.93 -9.22 -9.35
CA PRO A 86 2.58 -8.87 -8.09
C PRO A 86 3.20 -7.46 -8.10
N ILE A 87 3.81 -7.07 -9.23
CA ILE A 87 4.44 -5.75 -9.38
C ILE A 87 3.40 -4.63 -9.38
N GLU A 88 2.28 -4.79 -10.09
CA GLU A 88 1.17 -3.83 -10.08
C GLU A 88 0.69 -3.54 -8.65
N ILE A 89 0.47 -4.58 -7.84
CA ILE A 89 0.01 -4.43 -6.45
C ILE A 89 1.03 -3.68 -5.58
N ILE A 90 2.32 -3.92 -5.77
CA ILE A 90 3.38 -3.21 -5.05
C ILE A 90 3.38 -1.72 -5.44
N VAL A 91 3.17 -1.42 -6.72
CA VAL A 91 3.05 -0.04 -7.21
C VAL A 91 1.82 0.64 -6.61
N ASP A 92 0.67 -0.03 -6.58
CA ASP A 92 -0.57 0.51 -5.99
C ASP A 92 -0.38 0.85 -4.51
N ILE A 93 0.25 -0.04 -3.73
CA ILE A 93 0.57 0.21 -2.31
C ILE A 93 1.50 1.43 -2.17
N ASN A 94 2.52 1.55 -3.01
CA ASN A 94 3.44 2.69 -2.99
C ASN A 94 2.72 4.01 -3.32
N GLU A 95 1.83 4.02 -4.33
CA GLU A 95 1.05 5.21 -4.69
C GLU A 95 0.07 5.60 -3.59
N ALA A 96 -0.65 4.64 -3.02
CA ALA A 96 -1.54 4.88 -1.88
C ALA A 96 -0.77 5.41 -0.67
N THR A 97 0.42 4.86 -0.38
CA THR A 97 1.29 5.33 0.70
C THR A 97 1.75 6.76 0.49
N LYS A 98 2.09 7.15 -0.74
CA LYS A 98 2.43 8.55 -1.08
C LYS A 98 1.25 9.51 -0.89
N ARG A 99 0.01 9.06 -1.12
CA ARG A 99 -1.21 9.84 -0.85
C ARG A 99 -1.40 10.05 0.66
N VAL A 100 -1.31 8.97 1.43
CA VAL A 100 -1.39 9.02 2.90
C VAL A 100 -0.32 9.95 3.50
N ALA A 101 0.91 9.91 2.97
CA ALA A 101 1.99 10.80 3.40
C ALA A 101 1.70 12.29 3.15
N LYS A 102 0.77 12.62 2.24
CA LYS A 102 0.31 13.98 1.95
C LYS A 102 -0.93 14.38 2.77
N GLY A 103 -1.39 13.53 3.69
CA GLY A 103 -2.56 13.76 4.53
C GLY A 103 -3.88 13.23 3.97
N ASP A 104 -3.85 12.51 2.85
CA ASP A 104 -5.05 11.86 2.31
C ASP A 104 -5.25 10.48 2.96
N PHE A 105 -5.98 10.47 4.08
CA PHE A 105 -6.30 9.25 4.84
C PHE A 105 -7.54 8.51 4.32
N THR A 106 -8.02 8.83 3.11
CA THR A 106 -9.13 8.12 2.46
C THR A 106 -8.66 7.02 1.49
N ALA A 107 -7.34 6.86 1.33
CA ALA A 107 -6.77 5.86 0.45
C ALA A 107 -7.04 4.43 0.95
N GLU A 108 -7.61 3.58 0.10
CA GLU A 108 -7.90 2.18 0.40
C GLU A 108 -7.44 1.29 -0.76
N LEU A 109 -6.91 0.12 -0.41
CA LEU A 109 -6.45 -0.89 -1.35
C LEU A 109 -7.41 -2.07 -1.37
N SER A 110 -7.74 -2.58 -2.55
CA SER A 110 -8.52 -3.81 -2.68
C SER A 110 -7.71 -5.02 -2.23
N GLU A 111 -8.23 -5.77 -1.27
CA GLU A 111 -7.67 -7.06 -0.88
C GLU A 111 -8.13 -8.20 -1.80
N GLU A 112 -9.05 -7.94 -2.72
CA GLU A 112 -9.64 -8.96 -3.58
C GLU A 112 -8.66 -9.40 -4.68
N ASN A 113 -8.72 -10.67 -5.09
CA ASN A 113 -7.96 -11.17 -6.24
C ASN A 113 -6.42 -11.04 -6.19
N ILE A 114 -5.84 -10.71 -5.02
CA ILE A 114 -4.38 -10.68 -4.82
C ILE A 114 -3.81 -12.12 -4.72
N PRO A 115 -3.00 -12.59 -5.69
CA PRO A 115 -2.62 -13.99 -5.77
C PRO A 115 -1.69 -14.44 -4.64
N ALA A 116 -0.80 -13.57 -4.16
CA ALA A 116 0.14 -13.88 -3.08
C ALA A 116 -0.43 -13.47 -1.72
N ILE A 117 -0.38 -14.37 -0.74
CA ILE A 117 -0.99 -14.11 0.57
C ILE A 117 -0.28 -12.98 1.32
N GLU A 118 1.03 -12.88 1.13
CA GLU A 118 1.92 -11.87 1.72
C GLU A 118 1.56 -10.47 1.20
N LEU A 119 1.27 -10.35 -0.10
CA LEU A 119 0.84 -9.08 -0.70
C LEU A 119 -0.55 -8.66 -0.22
N ARG A 120 -1.44 -9.63 -0.02
CA ARG A 120 -2.77 -9.36 0.53
C ARG A 120 -2.69 -8.90 1.98
N GLU A 121 -1.84 -9.52 2.77
CA GLU A 121 -1.56 -9.10 4.16
C GLU A 121 -0.95 -7.68 4.19
N MET A 122 -0.10 -7.33 3.22
CA MET A 122 0.43 -5.97 3.09
C MET A 122 -0.66 -4.94 2.77
N ALA A 123 -1.56 -5.23 1.83
CA ALA A 123 -2.71 -4.37 1.52
C ALA A 123 -3.65 -4.21 2.73
N HIS A 124 -3.93 -5.31 3.45
CA HIS A 124 -4.73 -5.28 4.66
C HIS A 124 -4.11 -4.39 5.75
N ASN A 125 -2.81 -4.59 6.04
CA ASN A 125 -2.11 -3.80 7.05
C ASN A 125 -2.04 -2.32 6.67
N PHE A 126 -1.90 -2.00 5.38
CA PHE A 126 -1.97 -0.64 4.88
C PHE A 126 -3.33 0.01 5.16
N ASN A 127 -4.44 -0.70 4.89
CA ASN A 127 -5.79 -0.20 5.15
C ASN A 127 -6.02 0.04 6.65
N VAL A 128 -5.60 -0.91 7.50
CA VAL A 128 -5.69 -0.76 8.97
C VAL A 128 -4.92 0.47 9.44
N MET A 129 -3.67 0.63 9.00
CA MET A 129 -2.85 1.80 9.35
C MET A 129 -3.52 3.11 8.91
N THR A 130 -4.06 3.15 7.69
CA THR A 130 -4.70 4.35 7.14
C THR A 130 -5.97 4.71 7.91
N GLN A 131 -6.76 3.72 8.34
CA GLN A 131 -7.94 3.91 9.16
C GLN A 131 -7.62 4.48 10.55
N GLU A 132 -6.56 4.00 11.19
CA GLU A 132 -6.09 4.52 12.48
C GLU A 132 -5.61 5.97 12.37
N LEU A 133 -4.90 6.30 11.28
CA LEU A 133 -4.49 7.68 10.99
C LEU A 133 -5.69 8.60 10.75
N ALA A 134 -6.68 8.16 9.96
CA ALA A 134 -7.92 8.91 9.74
C ALA A 134 -8.64 9.21 11.06
N SER A 135 -8.74 8.21 11.93
CA SER A 135 -9.39 8.34 13.25
C SER A 135 -8.62 9.33 14.15
N THR A 136 -7.29 9.28 14.12
CA THR A 136 -6.44 10.21 14.87
C THR A 136 -6.59 11.65 14.38
N GLU A 137 -6.69 11.85 13.06
CA GLU A 137 -6.87 13.18 12.49
C GLU A 137 -8.25 13.78 12.83
N ILE A 138 -9.31 12.96 12.85
CA ILE A 138 -10.65 13.38 13.31
C ILE A 138 -10.58 13.87 14.77
N LEU A 139 -10.00 13.06 15.67
CA LEU A 139 -9.86 13.43 17.09
C LEU A 139 -9.04 14.71 17.28
N ARG A 140 -7.97 14.88 16.48
CA ARG A 140 -7.16 16.09 16.50
C ARG A 140 -7.96 17.31 16.06
N SER A 141 -8.74 17.20 14.97
CA SER A 141 -9.57 18.27 14.45
C SER A 141 -10.62 18.70 15.47
N ASP A 142 -11.35 17.73 16.03
CA ASP A 142 -12.38 17.97 17.06
C ASP A 142 -11.80 18.65 18.31
N PHE A 143 -10.60 18.23 18.73
CA PHE A 143 -9.90 18.87 19.85
C PHE A 143 -9.55 20.33 19.56
N ILE A 144 -9.02 20.64 18.37
CA ILE A 144 -8.66 22.01 17.98
C ILE A 144 -9.91 22.89 17.90
N GLU A 145 -11.01 22.36 17.35
CA GLU A 145 -12.29 23.06 17.28
C GLU A 145 -12.83 23.36 18.67
N ASN A 146 -12.92 22.35 19.54
CA ASN A 146 -13.44 22.53 20.90
C ASN A 146 -12.59 23.52 21.71
N ALA A 147 -11.26 23.38 21.67
CA ALA A 147 -10.36 24.30 22.35
C ALA A 147 -10.54 25.75 21.85
N SER A 148 -10.68 25.94 20.53
CA SER A 148 -10.90 27.27 19.94
C SER A 148 -12.20 27.90 20.43
N HIS A 149 -13.27 27.11 20.54
CA HIS A 149 -14.55 27.56 21.06
C HIS A 149 -14.48 27.94 22.54
N GLU A 150 -13.82 27.13 23.37
CA GLU A 150 -13.69 27.40 24.80
C GLU A 150 -12.84 28.64 25.09
N PHE A 151 -11.81 28.92 24.28
CA PHE A 151 -10.97 30.12 24.46
C PHE A 151 -11.59 31.42 23.92
N LYS A 152 -12.49 31.36 22.93
CA LYS A 152 -13.13 32.55 22.36
C LYS A 152 -13.88 33.38 23.40
N THR A 153 -14.58 32.71 24.32
CA THR A 153 -15.39 33.35 25.38
C THR A 153 -14.56 34.16 26.38
N PRO A 154 -13.54 33.60 27.06
CA PRO A 154 -12.72 34.37 28.00
C PRO A 154 -11.91 35.48 27.31
N ILE A 155 -11.42 35.25 26.08
CA ILE A 155 -10.69 36.29 25.33
C ILE A 155 -11.60 37.48 25.02
N SER A 156 -12.84 37.21 24.56
CA SER A 156 -13.83 38.26 24.30
C SER A 156 -14.17 39.05 25.57
N ALA A 157 -14.21 38.38 26.73
CA ALA A 157 -14.43 39.05 28.01
C ALA A 157 -13.25 39.97 28.39
N ILE A 158 -12.01 39.50 28.22
CA ILE A 158 -10.80 40.30 28.47
C ILE A 158 -10.75 41.52 27.55
N GLU A 159 -11.03 41.34 26.25
CA GLU A 159 -11.08 42.44 25.27
C GLU A 159 -12.18 43.46 25.60
N GLY A 160 -13.34 42.98 26.06
CA GLY A 160 -14.42 43.82 26.58
C GLY A 160 -13.97 44.67 27.78
N TYR A 161 -13.30 44.06 28.76
CA TYR A 161 -12.75 44.80 29.91
C TYR A 161 -11.66 45.79 29.51
N ALA A 162 -10.75 45.42 28.62
CA ALA A 162 -9.71 46.32 28.11
C ALA A 162 -10.30 47.52 27.37
N THR A 163 -11.34 47.31 26.56
CA THR A 163 -12.07 48.38 25.86
C THR A 163 -12.73 49.34 26.84
N LEU A 164 -13.34 48.83 27.92
CA LEU A 164 -13.93 49.67 28.97
C LEU A 164 -12.87 50.51 29.71
N LEU A 165 -11.68 49.94 29.95
CA LEU A 165 -10.56 50.66 30.57
C LEU A 165 -10.02 51.77 29.66
N GLN A 166 -9.80 51.51 28.36
CA GLN A 166 -9.37 52.53 27.39
C GLN A 166 -10.39 53.66 27.24
N ARG A 167 -11.70 53.36 27.29
CA ARG A 167 -12.74 54.41 27.25
C ARG A 167 -12.74 55.33 28.46
N ARG A 168 -12.26 54.90 29.63
CA ARG A 168 -12.14 55.77 30.81
C ARG A 168 -11.00 56.78 30.69
N ASP A 169 -9.94 56.43 29.97
CA ASP A 169 -8.79 57.29 29.69
C ASP A 169 -9.13 58.40 28.66
N LEU A 170 -10.06 58.15 27.73
CA LEU A 170 -10.58 59.15 26.78
C LEU A 170 -11.51 60.23 27.40
N SER A 171 -11.45 60.47 28.71
CA SER A 171 -12.28 61.48 29.40
C SER A 171 -11.52 62.61 30.10
N GLU A 172 -10.18 62.67 30.04
CA GLU A 172 -9.44 63.83 30.56
C GLU A 172 -9.56 65.05 29.64
N GLU A 173 -9.55 64.85 28.31
CA GLU A 173 -9.67 65.95 27.34
C GLU A 173 -11.10 66.54 27.28
N LYS A 174 -12.13 65.74 27.57
CA LYS A 174 -13.53 66.22 27.66
C LYS A 174 -13.86 66.86 29.02
N ARG A 175 -13.10 66.54 30.08
CA ARG A 175 -13.27 67.15 31.42
C ARG A 175 -12.84 68.62 31.46
N TRP A 176 -11.90 69.04 30.62
CA TRP A 176 -11.47 70.44 30.54
C TRP A 176 -12.52 71.35 29.88
N SER A 177 -13.27 70.85 28.90
CA SER A 177 -14.28 71.63 28.17
C SER A 177 -15.56 71.94 28.96
N MET A 178 -15.82 71.22 30.07
CA MET A 178 -17.01 71.44 30.92
C MET A 178 -16.74 72.33 32.14
N ARG A 179 -15.49 72.72 32.40
CA ARG A 179 -15.13 73.60 33.54
C ARG A 179 -14.95 75.07 33.17
N THR A 180 -14.92 75.41 31.87
CA THR A 180 -14.75 76.79 31.39
C THR A 180 -16.02 77.41 30.82
N ALA A 181 -17.16 76.72 30.91
CA ALA A 181 -18.48 77.28 30.62
C ALA A 181 -19.25 77.52 31.93
N SER A 182 -18.73 78.46 32.73
CA SER A 182 -19.51 79.24 33.72
C SER A 182 -19.65 80.66 33.18
#